data_AF-A0A8T7H1P6-F1
#
_entry.id   AF-A0A8T7H1P6-F1
#
_cell.length_a   1.000
_cell.length_b   1.000
_cell.length_c   1.000
_cell.angle_alpha   90.00
_cell.angle_beta   90.00
_cell.angle_gamma   90.00
#
_symmetry.space_group_name_H-M   'P 1'
#
loop_
_entity.id
_entity.type
_entity.pdbx_description
1 polymer ?
#
loop_
_entity_poly.entity_id
_entity_poly.type
_entity_poly.pdbx_seq_one_letter_code
_entity_poly.pdbx_strand_id
1 'polypeptide(L)'
;PGLAIHQLEALGLVEEVYREDLRKTVIELTKFGRELLEAGARECSAVASRVLTEADQGLGFSEEWIDLARSQGLVGTGGPTKLGRCLARVSRLATRNIVLTSLEAQVLKRLPERRSMDRAMIVRSFPKMEEEVEVALDKLESKGLIETLPDGRIVITEPGLLVKSAILAAPSGVATPVTPWIVRLLEAVEKLRTTEDVAALAKEARLSLDELKDALVIARQCRYLGRNALTSEGKALLRAIELLRSVARMEQE
;
A
#
# COMPACT_ATOMS: atom_id res chain seq x y z
N PRO A 1 -3.85 16.52 -2.01
CA PRO A 1 -4.05 15.82 -0.73
C PRO A 1 -2.74 15.67 -0.01
N GLY A 2 -2.77 15.71 1.32
CA GLY A 2 -1.60 15.34 2.12
C GLY A 2 -1.35 13.83 2.07
N LEU A 3 -0.14 13.41 2.43
CA LEU A 3 0.29 12.01 2.50
C LEU A 3 -0.69 11.12 3.28
N ALA A 4 -1.26 11.63 4.39
CA ALA A 4 -2.21 10.88 5.21
C ALA A 4 -3.46 10.43 4.43
N ILE A 5 -3.98 11.29 3.53
CA ILE A 5 -5.15 10.94 2.71
C ILE A 5 -4.78 9.84 1.72
N HIS A 6 -3.63 9.95 1.05
CA HIS A 6 -3.16 8.90 0.15
C HIS A 6 -2.92 7.56 0.86
N GLN A 7 -2.49 7.59 2.13
CA GLN A 7 -2.35 6.38 2.95
C GLN A 7 -3.72 5.73 3.22
N LEU A 8 -4.71 6.52 3.61
CA LEU A 8 -6.06 6.01 3.86
C LEU A 8 -6.75 5.52 2.57
N GLU A 9 -6.57 6.23 1.47
CA GLU A 9 -7.09 5.84 0.15
C GLU A 9 -6.42 4.55 -0.33
N ALA A 10 -5.11 4.42 -0.16
CA ALA A 10 -4.38 3.20 -0.50
C ALA A 10 -4.85 1.97 0.30
N LEU A 11 -5.28 2.16 1.54
CA LEU A 11 -5.87 1.09 2.36
C LEU A 11 -7.36 0.86 2.08
N GLY A 12 -7.97 1.59 1.13
CA GLY A 12 -9.39 1.48 0.81
C GLY A 12 -10.32 1.97 1.92
N LEU A 13 -9.83 2.84 2.82
CA LEU A 13 -10.59 3.36 3.97
C LEU A 13 -11.30 4.68 3.65
N VAL A 14 -10.77 5.44 2.69
CA VAL A 14 -11.41 6.65 2.16
C VAL A 14 -11.39 6.64 0.65
N GLU A 15 -12.25 7.44 0.04
CA GLU A 15 -12.30 7.67 -1.40
C GLU A 15 -12.54 9.14 -1.71
N GLU A 16 -12.01 9.59 -2.85
CA GLU A 16 -12.28 10.92 -3.40
C GLU A 16 -13.56 10.87 -4.24
N VAL A 17 -14.57 11.64 -3.84
CA VAL A 17 -15.88 11.70 -4.49
C VAL A 17 -16.14 13.12 -4.96
N TYR A 18 -16.47 13.28 -6.24
CA TYR A 18 -16.98 14.57 -6.73
C TYR A 18 -18.43 14.75 -6.31
N ARG A 19 -18.68 15.79 -5.52
CA ARG A 19 -20.01 16.13 -5.01
C ARG A 19 -20.58 17.27 -5.84
N GLU A 20 -21.57 16.95 -6.67
CA GLU A 20 -22.22 17.93 -7.56
C GLU A 20 -22.88 19.07 -6.77
N ASP A 21 -23.47 18.76 -5.62
CA ASP A 21 -24.09 19.71 -4.69
C ASP A 21 -23.10 20.75 -4.17
N LEU A 22 -21.84 20.36 -4.01
CA LEU A 22 -20.77 21.22 -3.50
C LEU A 22 -19.84 21.74 -4.61
N ARG A 23 -20.05 21.29 -5.85
CA ARG A 23 -19.18 21.51 -7.02
C ARG A 23 -17.69 21.32 -6.71
N LYS A 24 -17.37 20.33 -5.89
CA LYS A 24 -15.99 20.05 -5.47
C LYS A 24 -15.79 18.58 -5.15
N THR A 25 -14.54 18.13 -5.26
CA THR A 25 -14.11 16.83 -4.75
C THR A 25 -14.02 16.89 -3.23
N VAL A 26 -14.60 15.90 -2.56
CA VAL A 26 -14.51 15.70 -1.11
C VAL A 26 -13.95 14.31 -0.83
N ILE A 27 -13.47 14.11 0.39
CA ILE A 27 -12.98 12.82 0.87
C ILE A 27 -14.08 12.22 1.73
N GLU A 28 -14.56 11.03 1.36
CA GLU A 28 -15.58 10.31 2.11
C GLU A 28 -15.00 9.01 2.67
N LEU A 29 -15.51 8.56 3.82
CA LEU A 29 -15.18 7.23 4.35
C LEU A 29 -15.81 6.17 3.46
N THR A 30 -15.06 5.11 3.14
CA THR A 30 -15.63 3.92 2.54
C THR A 30 -16.44 3.14 3.59
N LYS A 31 -17.12 2.07 3.16
CA LYS A 31 -17.74 1.11 4.10
C LYS A 31 -16.72 0.58 5.11
N PHE A 32 -15.52 0.21 4.65
CA PHE A 32 -14.46 -0.29 5.51
C PHE A 32 -13.91 0.77 6.46
N GLY A 33 -13.76 2.01 5.99
CA GLY A 33 -13.36 3.14 6.84
C GLY A 33 -14.32 3.38 8.01
N ARG A 34 -15.64 3.37 7.74
CA ARG A 34 -16.66 3.50 8.79
C ARG A 34 -16.61 2.35 9.79
N GLU A 35 -16.60 1.12 9.29
CA GLU A 35 -16.60 -0.09 10.12
C GLU A 35 -15.36 -0.14 11.04
N LEU A 36 -14.19 0.25 10.52
CA LEU A 36 -12.96 0.27 11.30
C LEU A 36 -13.00 1.34 12.41
N LEU A 37 -13.52 2.54 12.12
CA LEU A 37 -13.71 3.58 13.12
C LEU A 37 -14.68 3.13 14.22
N GLU A 38 -15.82 2.53 13.85
CA GLU A 38 -16.80 1.97 14.80
C GLU A 38 -16.27 0.78 15.61
N ALA A 39 -15.26 0.08 15.10
CA ALA A 39 -14.58 -1.01 15.79
C ALA A 39 -13.54 -0.52 16.80
N GLY A 40 -13.25 0.79 16.84
CA GLY A 40 -12.25 1.38 17.73
C GLY A 40 -10.85 1.40 17.11
N ALA A 41 -10.75 1.91 15.88
CA ALA A 41 -9.49 2.06 15.15
C ALA A 41 -8.38 2.66 16.04
N ARG A 42 -7.24 1.98 16.07
CA ARG A 42 -6.03 2.39 16.77
C ARG A 42 -4.82 1.80 16.07
N GLU A 43 -3.65 2.29 16.43
CA GLU A 43 -2.39 1.77 15.93
C GLU A 43 -2.20 0.30 16.33
N CYS A 44 -1.76 -0.52 15.37
CA CYS A 44 -1.40 -1.92 15.56
C CYS A 44 -0.37 -2.33 14.51
N SER A 45 0.45 -3.33 14.86
CA SER A 45 1.43 -3.88 13.91
C SER A 45 0.75 -4.74 12.85
N ALA A 46 1.38 -4.82 11.67
CA ALA A 46 0.90 -5.68 10.58
C ALA A 46 0.87 -7.15 11.01
N VAL A 47 1.93 -7.60 11.68
CA VAL A 47 2.09 -8.98 12.18
C VAL A 47 0.98 -9.35 13.18
N ALA A 48 0.65 -8.46 14.12
CA ALA A 48 -0.45 -8.72 15.07
C ALA A 48 -1.80 -8.91 14.37
N SER A 49 -2.07 -8.13 13.32
CA SER A 49 -3.30 -8.28 12.53
C SER A 49 -3.29 -9.57 11.68
N ARG A 50 -2.12 -10.00 11.25
CA ARG A 50 -1.91 -11.15 10.36
C ARG A 50 -2.23 -12.48 11.02
N VAL A 51 -1.98 -12.62 12.33
CA VAL A 51 -2.41 -13.79 13.13
C VAL A 51 -3.87 -14.14 12.87
N LEU A 52 -4.73 -13.13 12.74
CA LEU A 52 -6.15 -13.34 12.53
C LEU A 52 -6.46 -13.84 11.13
N THR A 53 -5.77 -13.34 10.11
CA THR A 53 -5.96 -13.80 8.72
C THR A 53 -5.36 -15.18 8.50
N GLU A 54 -4.23 -15.49 9.12
CA GLU A 54 -3.59 -16.81 9.02
C GLU A 54 -4.36 -17.89 9.76
N ALA A 55 -4.88 -17.58 10.95
CA ALA A 55 -5.74 -18.49 11.69
C ALA A 55 -6.98 -18.89 10.87
N ASP A 56 -7.61 -17.93 10.19
CA ASP A 56 -8.76 -18.20 9.30
C ASP A 56 -8.40 -19.10 8.11
N GLN A 57 -7.14 -19.06 7.65
CA GLN A 57 -6.63 -19.88 6.53
C GLN A 57 -6.03 -21.21 7.00
N GLY A 58 -5.98 -21.48 8.31
CA GLY A 58 -5.33 -22.67 8.87
C GLY A 58 -3.81 -22.66 8.74
N LEU A 59 -3.20 -21.48 8.56
CA LEU A 59 -1.75 -21.29 8.52
C LEU A 59 -1.18 -21.14 9.94
N GLY A 60 0.09 -21.49 10.10
CA GLY A 60 0.80 -21.41 11.37
C GLY A 60 1.42 -20.04 11.62
N PHE A 61 1.37 -19.57 12.86
CA PHE A 61 1.96 -18.32 13.34
C PHE A 61 2.77 -18.59 14.63
N SER A 62 3.67 -17.67 14.98
CA SER A 62 4.49 -17.80 16.18
C SER A 62 3.72 -17.42 17.46
N GLU A 63 4.17 -17.88 18.62
CA GLU A 63 3.55 -17.52 19.91
C GLU A 63 3.71 -16.02 20.20
N GLU A 64 4.86 -15.45 19.83
CA GLU A 64 5.14 -14.02 19.97
C GLU A 64 4.14 -13.16 19.19
N TRP A 65 3.68 -13.61 18.02
CA TRP A 65 2.69 -12.89 17.24
C TRP A 65 1.33 -12.86 17.95
N ILE A 66 0.94 -13.97 18.59
CA ILE A 66 -0.29 -14.06 19.38
C ILE A 66 -0.21 -13.13 20.57
N ASP A 67 0.91 -13.14 21.30
CA ASP A 67 1.10 -12.29 22.46
C ASP A 67 1.10 -10.81 22.09
N LEU A 68 1.72 -10.47 20.96
CA LEU A 68 1.63 -9.13 20.40
C LEU A 68 0.18 -8.76 20.06
N ALA A 69 -0.57 -9.65 19.39
CA ALA A 69 -1.98 -9.43 19.07
C ALA A 69 -2.87 -9.29 20.33
N ARG A 70 -2.57 -10.01 21.41
CA ARG A 70 -3.23 -9.85 22.72
C ARG A 70 -2.89 -8.50 23.35
N SER A 71 -1.62 -8.11 23.37
CA SER A 71 -1.18 -6.82 23.92
C SER A 71 -1.79 -5.62 23.19
N GLN A 72 -2.00 -5.75 21.88
CA GLN A 72 -2.66 -4.75 21.02
C GLN A 72 -4.20 -4.91 21.01
N GLY A 73 -4.74 -5.82 21.83
CA GLY A 73 -6.16 -6.10 22.01
C GLY A 73 -6.92 -6.49 20.73
N LEU A 74 -6.23 -7.13 19.79
CA LEU A 74 -6.81 -7.77 18.62
C LEU A 74 -7.35 -9.17 18.96
N VAL A 75 -6.76 -9.81 19.98
CA VAL A 75 -7.18 -11.11 20.53
C VAL A 75 -7.47 -10.95 22.03
N GLY A 76 -8.62 -11.46 22.47
CA GLY A 76 -9.00 -11.54 23.88
C GLY A 76 -8.93 -12.98 24.41
N THR A 77 -9.47 -13.19 25.61
CA THR A 77 -9.49 -14.51 26.28
C THR A 77 -10.29 -15.57 25.53
N GLY A 78 -11.33 -15.17 24.79
CA GLY A 78 -12.21 -16.06 24.02
C GLY A 78 -11.99 -16.04 22.51
N GLY A 79 -10.87 -15.47 22.02
CA GLY A 79 -10.57 -15.35 20.59
C GLY A 79 -10.56 -13.90 20.08
N PRO A 80 -10.70 -13.68 18.75
CA PRO A 80 -10.58 -12.35 18.15
C PRO A 80 -11.56 -11.32 18.73
N THR A 81 -11.11 -10.08 18.94
CA THR A 81 -11.96 -8.97 19.41
C THR A 81 -12.80 -8.36 18.27
N LYS A 82 -13.68 -7.39 18.57
CA LYS A 82 -14.41 -6.63 17.53
C LYS A 82 -13.45 -5.97 16.55
N LEU A 83 -12.40 -5.32 17.07
CA LEU A 83 -11.34 -4.70 16.28
C LEU A 83 -10.58 -5.74 15.47
N GLY A 84 -10.17 -6.85 16.09
CA GLY A 84 -9.46 -7.93 15.41
C GLY A 84 -10.25 -8.48 14.22
N ARG A 85 -11.50 -8.88 14.44
CA ARG A 85 -12.38 -9.36 13.35
C ARG A 85 -12.56 -8.31 12.25
N CYS A 86 -12.70 -7.04 12.63
CA CYS A 86 -12.85 -5.99 11.64
C CYS A 86 -11.59 -5.83 10.79
N LEU A 87 -10.40 -5.78 11.41
CA LEU A 87 -9.13 -5.67 10.69
C LEU A 87 -8.88 -6.86 9.77
N ALA A 88 -9.12 -8.09 10.24
CA ALA A 88 -8.98 -9.29 9.43
C ALA A 88 -9.94 -9.31 8.22
N ARG A 89 -11.11 -8.68 8.34
CA ARG A 89 -12.05 -8.54 7.21
C ARG A 89 -11.63 -7.42 6.27
N VAL A 90 -11.23 -6.27 6.79
CA VAL A 90 -10.76 -5.12 5.99
C VAL A 90 -9.51 -5.50 5.21
N SER A 91 -8.56 -6.19 5.84
CA SER A 91 -7.33 -6.64 5.17
C SER A 91 -7.66 -7.53 3.97
N ARG A 92 -8.58 -8.47 4.13
CA ARG A 92 -9.01 -9.38 3.06
C ARG A 92 -9.79 -8.69 1.94
N LEU A 93 -10.83 -7.95 2.32
CA LEU A 93 -11.85 -7.50 1.37
C LEU A 93 -11.63 -6.10 0.81
N ALA A 94 -10.84 -5.24 1.45
CA ALA A 94 -10.63 -3.89 0.93
C ALA A 94 -9.75 -3.95 -0.31
N THR A 95 -10.23 -3.37 -1.41
CA THR A 95 -9.41 -3.16 -2.62
C THR A 95 -8.29 -2.20 -2.27
N ARG A 96 -7.05 -2.69 -2.28
CA ARG A 96 -5.87 -1.90 -1.92
C ARG A 96 -5.27 -1.21 -3.14
N ASN A 97 -4.71 -0.04 -2.90
CA ASN A 97 -3.71 0.60 -3.74
C ASN A 97 -2.41 0.68 -2.93
N ILE A 98 -1.35 1.25 -3.49
CA ILE A 98 -0.13 1.49 -2.72
C ILE A 98 0.22 2.98 -2.68
N VAL A 99 0.78 3.36 -1.55
CA VAL A 99 1.53 4.61 -1.39
C VAL A 99 2.90 4.23 -0.86
N LEU A 100 3.94 4.82 -1.44
CA LEU A 100 5.30 4.69 -0.97
C LEU A 100 5.88 6.07 -0.69
N THR A 101 6.34 6.26 0.53
CA THR A 101 7.24 7.34 0.93
C THR A 101 8.67 7.04 0.46
N SER A 102 9.52 8.06 0.45
CA SER A 102 10.93 7.91 0.10
C SER A 102 11.63 6.90 1.01
N LEU A 103 11.34 6.90 2.32
CA LEU A 103 11.93 5.93 3.26
C LEU A 103 11.49 4.50 2.94
N GLU A 104 10.18 4.25 2.78
CA GLU A 104 9.67 2.92 2.43
C GLU A 104 10.25 2.43 1.10
N ALA A 105 10.38 3.32 0.11
CA ALA A 105 11.02 3.01 -1.17
C ALA A 105 12.51 2.64 -0.99
N GLN A 106 13.25 3.36 -0.14
CA GLN A 106 14.66 3.05 0.14
C GLN A 106 14.82 1.73 0.89
N VAL A 107 13.97 1.46 1.88
CA VAL A 107 13.95 0.19 2.60
C VAL A 107 13.67 -0.96 1.63
N LEU A 108 12.63 -0.86 0.80
CA LEU A 108 12.28 -1.89 -0.20
C LEU A 108 13.41 -2.12 -1.21
N LYS A 109 14.09 -1.07 -1.68
CA LYS A 109 15.26 -1.17 -2.57
C LYS A 109 16.42 -1.94 -1.93
N ARG A 110 16.58 -1.83 -0.61
CA ARG A 110 17.67 -2.47 0.16
C ARG A 110 17.47 -3.97 0.35
N LEU A 111 16.22 -4.43 0.33
CA LEU A 111 15.89 -5.84 0.54
C LEU A 111 16.40 -6.73 -0.60
N PRO A 112 16.92 -7.93 -0.31
CA PRO A 112 17.33 -8.90 -1.33
C PRO A 112 16.12 -9.52 -2.04
N GLU A 113 16.24 -9.80 -3.34
CA GLU A 113 15.10 -10.28 -4.16
C GLU A 113 14.79 -11.77 -4.01
N ARG A 114 15.80 -12.59 -3.70
CA ARG A 114 15.68 -14.07 -3.71
C ARG A 114 16.11 -14.72 -2.40
N ARG A 115 16.23 -13.94 -1.33
CA ARG A 115 16.68 -14.41 -0.02
C ARG A 115 15.87 -13.73 1.06
N SER A 116 15.71 -14.39 2.19
CA SER A 116 15.24 -13.75 3.41
C SER A 116 16.37 -12.98 4.07
N MET A 117 16.07 -11.87 4.74
CA MET A 117 17.02 -11.08 5.52
C MET A 117 16.50 -10.90 6.94
N ASP A 118 17.40 -10.93 7.91
CA ASP A 118 17.04 -10.67 9.31
C ASP A 118 16.55 -9.21 9.46
N ARG A 119 15.41 -9.04 10.14
CA ARG A 119 14.80 -7.73 10.38
C ARG A 119 15.76 -6.74 11.04
N ALA A 120 16.49 -7.17 12.07
CA ALA A 120 17.45 -6.33 12.77
C ALA A 120 18.63 -5.95 11.87
N MET A 121 19.03 -6.80 10.92
CA MET A 121 20.06 -6.44 9.93
C MET A 121 19.58 -5.34 8.97
N ILE A 122 18.31 -5.36 8.57
CA ILE A 122 17.73 -4.31 7.72
C ILE A 122 17.73 -2.98 8.48
N VAL A 123 17.22 -2.98 9.71
CA VAL A 123 17.15 -1.79 10.57
C VAL A 123 18.54 -1.18 10.79
N ARG A 124 19.54 -2.00 11.14
CA ARG A 124 20.93 -1.56 11.31
C ARG A 124 21.59 -1.01 10.04
N SER A 125 21.02 -1.28 8.86
CA SER A 125 21.53 -0.74 7.60
C SER A 125 21.14 0.73 7.37
N PHE A 126 20.30 1.30 8.24
CA PHE A 126 19.84 2.69 8.24
C PHE A 126 20.15 3.33 9.61
N PRO A 127 21.41 3.67 9.90
CA PRO A 127 21.80 4.17 11.21
C PRO A 127 21.09 5.51 11.52
N LYS A 128 20.64 5.67 12.78
CA LYS A 128 19.90 6.85 13.28
C LYS A 128 18.47 6.98 12.77
N MET A 129 17.94 5.96 12.12
CA MET A 129 16.56 5.90 11.64
C MET A 129 15.89 4.57 11.99
N GLU A 130 16.36 3.94 13.07
CA GLU A 130 15.99 2.57 13.41
C GLU A 130 14.48 2.42 13.64
N GLU A 131 13.88 3.37 14.36
CA GLU A 131 12.44 3.37 14.66
C GLU A 131 11.61 3.65 13.41
N GLU A 132 12.03 4.60 12.57
CA GLU A 132 11.33 4.93 11.32
C GLU A 132 11.40 3.79 10.31
N VAL A 133 12.49 3.02 10.31
CA VAL A 133 12.66 1.85 9.46
C VAL A 133 11.79 0.69 9.94
N GLU A 134 11.67 0.49 11.26
CA GLU A 134 10.72 -0.46 11.83
C GLU A 134 9.28 -0.15 11.38
N VAL A 135 8.88 1.13 11.48
CA VAL A 135 7.57 1.58 11.00
C VAL A 135 7.42 1.42 9.48
N ALA A 136 8.48 1.66 8.72
CA ALA A 136 8.47 1.48 7.27
C ALA A 136 8.30 -0.01 6.88
N LEU A 137 8.96 -0.92 7.58
CA LEU A 137 8.80 -2.37 7.38
C LEU A 137 7.36 -2.80 7.67
N ASP A 138 6.78 -2.36 8.79
CA ASP A 138 5.37 -2.66 9.11
C ASP A 138 4.42 -2.13 8.04
N LYS A 139 4.66 -0.93 7.51
CA LYS A 139 3.86 -0.36 6.42
C LYS A 139 4.07 -1.08 5.09
N LEU A 140 5.27 -1.60 4.80
CA LEU A 140 5.52 -2.41 3.60
C LEU A 140 4.80 -3.77 3.71
N GLU A 141 4.80 -4.38 4.89
CA GLU A 141 4.08 -5.63 5.15
C GLU A 141 2.57 -5.42 5.08
N SER A 142 2.04 -4.34 5.67
CA SER A 142 0.62 -4.01 5.58
C SER A 142 0.14 -3.75 4.15
N LYS A 143 1.04 -3.39 3.23
CA LYS A 143 0.77 -3.22 1.79
C LYS A 143 0.95 -4.51 0.99
N GLY A 144 1.38 -5.60 1.63
CA GLY A 144 1.64 -6.89 0.98
C GLY A 144 2.87 -6.90 0.09
N LEU A 145 3.82 -5.98 0.30
CA LEU A 145 5.06 -5.89 -0.50
C LEU A 145 6.19 -6.73 0.10
N ILE A 146 6.13 -7.00 1.40
CA ILE A 146 7.04 -7.87 2.11
C ILE A 146 6.24 -8.77 3.04
N GLU A 147 6.90 -9.81 3.53
CA GLU A 147 6.35 -10.76 4.46
C GLU A 147 7.37 -11.03 5.56
N THR A 148 6.94 -10.90 6.82
CA THR A 148 7.72 -11.37 7.97
C THR A 148 7.41 -12.85 8.18
N LEU A 149 8.44 -13.69 8.19
CA LEU A 149 8.33 -15.13 8.46
C LEU A 149 8.24 -15.39 9.98
N PRO A 150 7.77 -16.58 10.41
CA PRO A 150 7.69 -16.91 11.84
C PRO A 150 9.02 -16.82 12.61
N ASP A 151 10.15 -16.99 11.92
CA ASP A 151 11.49 -16.84 12.49
C ASP A 151 12.00 -15.38 12.52
N GLY A 152 11.14 -14.41 12.19
CA GLY A 152 11.44 -12.97 12.19
C GLY A 152 12.20 -12.48 10.96
N ARG A 153 12.48 -13.36 9.98
CA ARG A 153 13.14 -12.95 8.73
C ARG A 153 12.15 -12.34 7.75
N ILE A 154 12.61 -11.41 6.93
CA ILE A 154 11.79 -10.69 5.96
C ILE A 154 12.09 -11.21 4.55
N VAL A 155 11.04 -11.48 3.78
CA VAL A 155 11.11 -11.79 2.34
C VAL A 155 10.30 -10.78 1.53
N ILE A 156 10.69 -10.53 0.27
CA ILE A 156 9.91 -9.70 -0.66
C ILE A 156 8.87 -10.58 -1.34
N THR A 157 7.63 -10.12 -1.41
CA THR A 157 6.53 -10.81 -2.12
C THR A 157 6.66 -10.60 -3.63
N GLU A 158 5.89 -11.34 -4.44
CA GLU A 158 5.87 -11.12 -5.90
C GLU A 158 5.45 -9.69 -6.29
N PRO A 159 4.36 -9.10 -5.73
CA PRO A 159 4.08 -7.68 -5.93
C PRO A 159 5.22 -6.77 -5.46
N GLY A 160 5.85 -7.10 -4.33
CA GLY A 160 7.01 -6.37 -3.81
C GLY A 160 8.18 -6.31 -4.77
N LEU A 161 8.48 -7.41 -5.48
CA LEU A 161 9.54 -7.46 -6.49
C LEU A 161 9.24 -6.56 -7.69
N LEU A 162 7.99 -6.57 -8.16
CA LEU A 162 7.54 -5.70 -9.26
C LEU A 162 7.59 -4.23 -8.87
N VAL A 163 7.11 -3.88 -7.66
CA VAL A 163 7.21 -2.51 -7.14
C VAL A 163 8.66 -2.11 -6.98
N LYS A 164 9.51 -2.98 -6.40
CA LYS A 164 10.95 -2.73 -6.27
C LYS A 164 11.56 -2.41 -7.63
N SER A 165 11.32 -3.25 -8.63
CA SER A 165 11.80 -3.05 -10.01
C SER A 165 11.36 -1.70 -10.57
N ALA A 166 10.08 -1.35 -10.41
CA ALA A 166 9.54 -0.08 -10.87
C ALA A 166 10.21 1.12 -10.19
N ILE A 167 10.42 1.08 -8.87
CA ILE A 167 10.95 2.23 -8.13
C ILE A 167 12.48 2.37 -8.21
N LEU A 168 13.22 1.39 -8.72
CA LEU A 168 14.70 1.48 -8.83
C LEU A 168 15.14 2.72 -9.60
N ALA A 169 14.42 3.08 -10.66
CA ALA A 169 14.66 4.27 -11.47
C ALA A 169 14.21 5.59 -10.80
N ALA A 170 13.41 5.51 -9.73
CA ALA A 170 12.92 6.69 -9.03
C ALA A 170 14.06 7.36 -8.22
N PRO A 171 14.32 8.67 -8.42
CA PRO A 171 15.33 9.40 -7.67
C PRO A 171 15.04 9.41 -6.16
N SER A 172 16.08 9.42 -5.33
CA SER A 172 15.96 9.51 -3.87
C SER A 172 15.29 10.80 -3.37
N GLY A 173 15.37 11.88 -4.16
CA GLY A 173 14.77 13.18 -3.84
C GLY A 173 13.25 13.25 -4.00
N VAL A 174 12.59 12.23 -4.55
CA VAL A 174 11.12 12.19 -4.65
C VAL A 174 10.55 11.73 -3.31
N ALA A 175 9.81 12.62 -2.63
CA ALA A 175 9.27 12.35 -1.30
C ALA A 175 8.26 11.19 -1.28
N THR A 176 7.43 11.06 -2.32
CA THR A 176 6.41 10.01 -2.45
C THR A 176 6.41 9.46 -3.88
N PRO A 177 7.30 8.52 -4.23
CA PRO A 177 7.42 8.02 -5.59
C PRO A 177 6.17 7.28 -6.07
N VAL A 178 5.35 6.75 -5.18
CA VAL A 178 4.09 6.10 -5.55
C VAL A 178 2.94 6.64 -4.71
N THR A 179 1.87 7.03 -5.38
CA THR A 179 0.60 7.48 -4.76
C THR A 179 -0.58 6.90 -5.55
N PRO A 180 -1.79 6.84 -4.95
CA PRO A 180 -3.00 6.44 -5.66
C PRO A 180 -3.25 7.24 -6.94
N TRP A 181 -2.92 8.53 -6.94
CA TRP A 181 -3.02 9.39 -8.12
C TRP A 181 -2.11 8.96 -9.27
N ILE A 182 -0.85 8.62 -8.95
CA ILE A 182 0.08 8.09 -9.95
C ILE A 182 -0.49 6.80 -10.52
N VAL A 183 -0.99 5.90 -9.69
CA VAL A 183 -1.59 4.64 -10.16
C VAL A 183 -2.78 4.89 -11.08
N ARG A 184 -3.73 5.76 -10.69
CA ARG A 184 -4.88 6.13 -11.54
C ARG A 184 -4.46 6.77 -12.86
N LEU A 185 -3.43 7.62 -12.85
CA LEU A 185 -2.83 8.19 -14.05
C LEU A 185 -2.25 7.10 -14.96
N LEU A 186 -1.48 6.15 -14.42
CA LEU A 186 -0.88 5.08 -15.22
C LEU A 186 -1.96 4.18 -15.84
N GLU A 187 -3.02 3.85 -15.09
CA GLU A 187 -4.19 3.11 -15.60
C GLU A 187 -4.87 3.86 -16.74
N ALA A 188 -5.08 5.17 -16.60
CA ALA A 188 -5.65 6.03 -17.63
C ALA A 188 -4.80 6.06 -18.91
N VAL A 189 -3.46 6.18 -18.77
CA VAL A 189 -2.53 6.13 -19.90
C VAL A 189 -2.55 4.75 -20.58
N GLU A 190 -2.59 3.66 -19.82
CA GLU A 190 -2.66 2.31 -20.38
C GLU A 190 -3.96 2.09 -21.17
N LYS A 191 -5.08 2.64 -20.69
CA LYS A 191 -6.38 2.54 -21.36
C LYS A 191 -6.50 3.44 -22.58
N LEU A 192 -6.14 4.72 -22.46
CA LEU A 192 -6.28 5.72 -23.52
C LEU A 192 -5.11 5.71 -24.52
N ARG A 193 -4.01 5.03 -24.20
CA ARG A 193 -2.79 4.92 -25.02
C ARG A 193 -2.20 6.29 -25.42
N THR A 194 -2.33 7.28 -24.55
CA THR A 194 -1.79 8.64 -24.75
C THR A 194 -1.36 9.27 -23.44
N THR A 195 -0.38 10.18 -23.51
CA THR A 195 0.04 11.05 -22.40
C THR A 195 -0.19 12.54 -22.71
N GLU A 196 -0.75 12.86 -23.88
CA GLU A 196 -0.88 14.23 -24.39
C GLU A 196 -2.29 14.81 -24.16
N ASP A 197 -3.33 13.98 -24.19
CA ASP A 197 -4.70 14.40 -23.94
C ASP A 197 -4.96 14.51 -22.43
N VAL A 198 -4.50 15.62 -21.85
CA VAL A 198 -4.60 15.92 -20.42
C VAL A 198 -6.07 15.93 -19.95
N ALA A 199 -7.01 16.39 -20.78
CA ALA A 199 -8.42 16.45 -20.41
C ALA A 199 -9.04 15.05 -20.35
N ALA A 200 -8.76 14.20 -21.34
CA ALA A 200 -9.23 12.81 -21.32
C ALA A 200 -8.59 12.02 -20.18
N LEU A 201 -7.29 12.21 -19.92
CA LEU A 201 -6.58 11.57 -18.82
C LEU A 201 -7.12 11.98 -17.46
N ALA A 202 -7.42 13.27 -17.26
CA ALA A 202 -7.99 13.77 -16.00
C ALA A 202 -9.34 13.12 -15.73
N LYS A 203 -10.18 13.04 -16.77
CA LYS A 203 -11.49 12.40 -16.69
C LYS A 203 -11.37 10.91 -16.38
N GLU A 204 -10.48 10.19 -17.06
CA GLU A 204 -10.31 8.76 -16.89
C GLU A 204 -9.69 8.42 -15.51
N ALA A 205 -8.66 9.16 -15.09
CA ALA A 205 -8.01 9.00 -13.78
C ALA A 205 -8.87 9.53 -12.62
N ARG A 206 -9.98 10.23 -12.92
CA ARG A 206 -10.84 10.92 -11.94
C ARG A 206 -10.05 11.88 -11.06
N LEU A 207 -9.19 12.66 -11.69
CA LEU A 207 -8.38 13.69 -11.07
C LEU A 207 -8.78 15.04 -11.64
N SER A 208 -8.71 16.10 -10.85
CA SER A 208 -8.72 17.44 -11.40
C SER A 208 -7.44 17.70 -12.21
N LEU A 209 -7.46 18.74 -13.04
CA LEU A 209 -6.33 19.03 -13.94
C LEU A 209 -5.02 19.30 -13.18
N ASP A 210 -5.09 19.92 -12.01
CA ASP A 210 -3.89 20.24 -11.23
C ASP A 210 -3.32 18.99 -10.55
N GLU A 211 -4.20 18.15 -10.00
CA GLU A 211 -3.82 16.85 -9.41
C GLU A 211 -3.19 15.92 -10.47
N LEU A 212 -3.74 15.92 -11.69
CA LEU A 212 -3.18 15.18 -12.81
C LEU A 212 -1.80 15.72 -13.22
N LYS A 213 -1.61 17.05 -13.28
CA LYS A 213 -0.30 17.65 -13.62
C LYS A 213 0.76 17.26 -12.59
N ASP A 214 0.44 17.33 -11.30
CA ASP A 214 1.35 16.91 -10.24
C ASP A 214 1.72 15.43 -10.38
N ALA A 215 0.72 14.56 -10.61
CA ALA A 215 0.94 13.14 -10.86
C ALA A 215 1.81 12.90 -12.10
N LEU A 216 1.60 13.64 -13.20
CA LEU A 216 2.40 13.55 -14.43
C LEU A 216 3.86 13.94 -14.19
N VAL A 217 4.11 15.00 -13.42
CA VAL A 217 5.47 15.45 -13.08
C VAL A 217 6.20 14.36 -12.30
N ILE A 218 5.59 13.84 -11.24
CA ILE A 218 6.21 12.81 -10.40
C ILE A 218 6.39 11.49 -11.17
N ALA A 219 5.38 11.07 -11.94
CA ALA A 219 5.45 9.85 -12.74
C ALA A 219 6.56 9.90 -13.81
N ARG A 220 6.81 11.07 -14.42
CA ARG A 220 7.93 11.28 -15.35
C ARG A 220 9.27 11.29 -14.63
N GLN A 221 9.36 11.98 -13.48
CA GLN A 221 10.57 11.98 -12.64
C GLN A 221 10.96 10.55 -12.20
N CYS A 222 9.96 9.72 -11.87
CA CYS A 222 10.15 8.32 -11.49
C CYS A 222 10.31 7.38 -12.68
N ARG A 223 10.28 7.90 -13.92
CA ARG A 223 10.36 7.14 -15.17
C ARG A 223 9.27 6.09 -15.37
N TYR A 224 8.07 6.28 -14.82
CA TYR A 224 6.92 5.44 -15.14
C TYR A 224 6.30 5.76 -16.50
N LEU A 225 6.50 7.00 -16.95
CA LEU A 225 6.01 7.51 -18.22
C LEU A 225 7.19 7.87 -19.13
N GLY A 226 7.13 7.36 -20.37
CA GLY A 226 7.98 7.80 -21.46
C GLY A 226 7.38 9.03 -22.15
N ARG A 227 7.70 9.20 -23.44
CA ARG A 227 7.19 10.34 -24.21
C ARG A 227 5.68 10.27 -24.41
N ASN A 228 5.17 9.10 -24.84
CA ASN A 228 3.77 8.89 -25.24
C ASN A 228 3.10 7.67 -24.60
N ALA A 229 3.81 6.89 -23.76
CA ALA A 229 3.33 5.61 -23.25
C ALA A 229 4.00 5.26 -21.90
N LEU A 230 3.50 4.21 -21.26
CA LEU A 230 4.13 3.61 -20.08
C LEU A 230 5.50 3.03 -20.43
N THR A 231 6.47 3.21 -19.54
CA THR A 231 7.75 2.50 -19.57
C THR A 231 7.62 1.08 -19.02
N SER A 232 8.71 0.31 -19.04
CA SER A 232 8.82 -0.97 -18.32
C SER A 232 8.50 -0.82 -16.82
N GLU A 233 8.97 0.25 -16.20
CA GLU A 233 8.79 0.56 -14.79
C GLU A 233 7.33 0.89 -14.48
N GLY A 234 6.68 1.70 -15.33
CA GLY A 234 5.25 2.00 -15.20
C GLY A 234 4.38 0.75 -15.35
N LYS A 235 4.72 -0.13 -16.30
CA LYS A 235 4.02 -1.42 -16.49
C LYS A 235 4.25 -2.38 -15.32
N ALA A 236 5.46 -2.46 -14.79
CA ALA A 236 5.77 -3.28 -13.61
C ALA A 236 4.97 -2.81 -12.38
N LEU A 237 4.87 -1.49 -12.18
CA LEU A 237 4.06 -0.92 -11.10
C LEU A 237 2.58 -1.30 -11.27
N LEU A 238 1.98 -1.11 -12.45
CA LEU A 238 0.59 -1.50 -12.70
C LEU A 238 0.37 -2.99 -12.48
N ARG A 239 1.30 -3.84 -12.95
CA ARG A 239 1.20 -5.29 -12.75
C ARG A 239 1.22 -5.67 -11.26
N ALA A 240 2.02 -4.98 -10.45
CA ALA A 240 2.03 -5.19 -9.01
C ALA A 240 0.68 -4.85 -8.37
N ILE A 241 0.08 -3.72 -8.78
CA ILE A 241 -1.23 -3.29 -8.30
C ILE A 241 -2.32 -4.29 -8.69
N GLU A 242 -2.28 -4.82 -9.91
CA GLU A 242 -3.22 -5.86 -10.36
C GLU A 242 -3.15 -7.10 -9.46
N LEU A 243 -1.94 -7.58 -9.15
CA LEU A 243 -1.75 -8.74 -8.27
C LEU A 243 -2.27 -8.48 -6.85
N LEU A 244 -1.99 -7.30 -6.29
CA LEU A 244 -2.49 -6.93 -4.96
C LEU A 244 -4.03 -6.87 -4.92
N ARG A 245 -4.65 -6.37 -5.99
CA ARG A 245 -6.12 -6.27 -6.09
C ARG A 245 -6.79 -7.59 -6.43
N SER A 246 -6.13 -8.51 -7.14
CA SER A 246 -6.70 -9.81 -7.48
C SER A 246 -6.92 -10.67 -6.23
N VAL A 247 -6.01 -10.59 -5.26
CA VAL A 247 -6.17 -11.29 -3.97
C VAL A 247 -7.46 -10.87 -3.28
N ALA A 248 -7.72 -9.56 -3.19
CA ALA A 248 -8.93 -9.05 -2.56
C ALA A 248 -10.23 -9.43 -3.31
N ARG A 249 -10.17 -9.61 -4.63
CA ARG A 249 -11.36 -10.01 -5.43
C ARG A 249 -11.70 -11.48 -5.26
N MET A 250 -10.71 -12.37 -5.19
CA MET A 250 -10.93 -13.81 -4.98
C MET A 250 -11.60 -14.12 -3.65
N GLU A 251 -11.43 -13.26 -2.63
CA GLU A 251 -12.06 -13.43 -1.32
C GLU A 251 -13.46 -12.77 -1.19
N GLN A 252 -13.92 -12.07 -2.24
CA GLN A 252 -15.27 -11.48 -2.29
C GLN A 252 -16.30 -12.36 -3.03
N GLU A 253 -15.84 -13.37 -3.78
CA GLU A 253 -16.65 -14.36 -4.51
C GLU A 253 -16.92 -15.61 -3.65
#